data_AF-A0A936G3Y1-F1
#
_entry.id   AF-A0A936G3Y1-F1
#
_cell.length_a   1.000
_cell.length_b   1.000
_cell.length_c   1.000
_cell.angle_alpha   90.00
_cell.angle_beta   90.00
_cell.angle_gamma   90.00
#
_symmetry.space_group_name_H-M   'P 1'
#
loop_
_entity.id
_entity.type
_entity.pdbx_description
1 polymer ?
#
loop_
_entity_poly.entity_id
_entity_poly.type
_entity_poly.pdbx_seq_one_letter_code
_entity_poly.pdbx_strand_id
1 'polypeptide(L)'
;MNCPKCGMAVPSQNRFCTSCGNPVADAPSVVAAPPAGSAGTSRFANQTEAQSVPSPAAPAATTASPKSPYDISGAIVSSRPQPFDPATLHLAHGEVIKRVHEVGRLERGSGWVEGTLVLTDSRILYRARAKNFLNESTINREIQLADVNGLALSIRRGMSPAGLVSLVLGTMIALVVIPLIGGIFSIFSSFGSGRSSSGGGLVVFLALLVIAVAIYIGFQRAKAVQVGLVIFAKDVGSSPISFSGSVGDAGGIGMILALLGMPLAMLLRVFGVFDASEAADAADVEATRALYEELGALILDLQSRGVLGAS
;
A
#
# COMPACT_ATOMS: atom_id res chain seq x y z
N MET A 1 29.05 -27.36 11.77
CA MET A 1 29.60 -27.71 10.43
C MET A 1 29.84 -26.41 9.68
N ASN A 2 30.90 -26.27 8.89
CA ASN A 2 31.23 -24.99 8.27
C ASN A 2 30.64 -24.91 6.86
N CYS A 3 30.20 -23.71 6.45
CA CYS A 3 29.65 -23.49 5.13
C CYS A 3 30.74 -23.70 4.05
N PRO A 4 30.49 -24.53 3.01
CA PRO A 4 31.50 -24.77 1.98
C PRO A 4 31.81 -23.54 1.11
N LYS A 5 30.92 -22.53 1.13
CA LYS A 5 31.08 -21.31 0.32
C LYS A 5 31.81 -20.19 1.06
N CYS A 6 31.48 -19.95 2.33
CA CYS A 6 32.04 -18.82 3.09
C CYS A 6 32.85 -19.21 4.34
N GLY A 7 32.93 -20.49 4.69
CA GLY A 7 33.72 -20.98 5.83
C GLY A 7 33.11 -20.72 7.22
N MET A 8 32.04 -19.93 7.33
CA MET A 8 31.37 -19.64 8.61
C MET A 8 30.74 -20.89 9.24
N ALA A 9 30.78 -20.98 10.56
CA ALA A 9 30.15 -22.06 11.33
C ALA A 9 28.62 -21.99 11.20
N VAL A 10 28.01 -23.09 10.77
CA VAL A 10 26.56 -23.25 10.63
C VAL A 10 26.08 -24.21 11.74
N PRO A 11 25.03 -23.82 12.51
CA PRO A 11 24.38 -24.69 13.49
C PRO A 11 23.83 -25.95 12.82
N SER A 12 23.89 -27.10 13.49
CA SER A 12 23.49 -28.40 12.93
C SER A 12 22.01 -28.51 12.53
N GLN A 13 21.18 -27.58 12.99
CA GLN A 13 19.74 -27.54 12.72
C GLN A 13 19.39 -26.71 11.47
N ASN A 14 20.32 -25.91 10.95
CA ASN A 14 20.05 -25.00 9.83
C ASN A 14 20.36 -25.67 8.49
N ARG A 15 19.39 -25.64 7.58
CA ARG A 15 19.55 -26.12 6.19
C ARG A 15 20.33 -25.15 5.29
N PHE A 16 20.54 -23.91 5.75
CA PHE A 16 21.20 -22.83 5.01
C PHE A 16 22.19 -22.07 5.89
N CYS A 17 23.26 -21.57 5.30
CA CYS A 17 24.20 -20.69 5.98
C CYS A 17 23.55 -19.31 6.21
N THR A 18 23.46 -18.87 7.47
CA THR A 18 22.89 -17.55 7.83
C THR A 18 23.73 -16.37 7.36
N SER A 19 25.00 -16.59 7.01
CA SER A 19 25.89 -15.53 6.55
C SER A 19 25.86 -15.32 5.03
N CYS A 20 25.75 -16.39 4.22
CA CYS A 20 25.83 -16.27 2.75
C CYS A 20 24.64 -16.88 2.00
N GLY A 21 23.68 -17.49 2.70
CA GLY A 21 22.47 -18.09 2.11
C GLY A 21 22.68 -19.41 1.37
N ASN A 22 23.91 -19.94 1.31
CA ASN A 22 24.18 -21.18 0.58
C ASN A 22 23.56 -22.40 1.31
N PRO A 23 22.88 -23.32 0.61
CA PRO A 23 22.36 -24.55 1.21
C PRO A 23 23.53 -25.40 1.71
N VAL A 24 23.34 -26.01 2.89
CA VAL A 24 24.28 -26.97 3.46
C VAL A 24 23.66 -28.34 3.26
N ALA A 25 24.20 -29.11 2.33
CA ALA A 25 23.76 -30.48 2.09
C ALA A 25 23.95 -31.31 3.37
N ASP A 26 22.98 -32.17 3.68
CA ASP A 26 23.05 -33.25 4.70
C ASP A 26 22.62 -32.93 6.14
N ALA A 27 21.45 -32.30 6.32
CA ALA A 27 20.70 -32.46 7.58
C ALA A 27 19.74 -33.68 7.46
N PRO A 28 19.96 -34.79 8.21
CA PRO A 28 19.03 -35.91 8.22
C PRO A 28 17.67 -35.45 8.74
N SER A 29 16.63 -35.66 7.93
CA SER A 29 15.27 -35.20 8.16
C SER A 29 14.60 -36.02 9.27
N VAL A 30 14.69 -35.58 10.52
CA VAL A 30 13.88 -36.12 11.62
C VAL A 30 12.51 -35.41 11.57
N VAL A 31 11.62 -35.90 10.70
CA VAL A 31 10.21 -35.50 10.74
C VAL A 31 9.41 -36.77 11.02
N ALA A 32 9.03 -36.93 12.29
CA ALA A 32 8.01 -37.88 12.70
C ALA A 32 6.68 -37.48 12.06
N ALA A 33 6.04 -38.45 11.40
CA ALA A 33 4.77 -38.28 10.71
C ALA A 33 3.63 -37.98 11.72
N PRO A 34 2.82 -36.92 11.53
CA PRO A 34 1.58 -36.75 12.26
C PRO A 34 0.48 -37.69 11.71
N PRO A 35 -0.43 -38.21 12.57
CA PRO A 35 -1.49 -39.11 12.15
C PRO A 35 -2.54 -38.41 11.28
N ALA A 36 -3.00 -39.14 10.26
CA ALA A 36 -4.03 -38.73 9.33
C ALA A 36 -5.38 -38.47 10.03
N GLY A 37 -5.85 -37.22 9.98
CA GLY A 37 -7.13 -36.81 10.53
C GLY A 37 -7.88 -35.88 9.58
N SER A 38 -8.87 -36.46 8.88
CA SER A 38 -10.10 -35.86 8.35
C SER A 38 -10.03 -34.52 7.59
N ALA A 39 -10.22 -34.63 6.27
CA ALA A 39 -10.56 -33.53 5.37
C ALA A 39 -11.90 -32.87 5.73
N GLY A 40 -11.85 -31.65 6.25
CA GLY A 40 -12.99 -30.74 6.33
C GLY A 40 -12.93 -29.73 5.18
N THR A 41 -13.85 -29.85 4.23
CA THR A 41 -13.99 -28.93 3.10
C THR A 41 -14.67 -27.63 3.55
N SER A 42 -13.91 -26.65 4.00
CA SER A 42 -14.42 -25.30 4.29
C SER A 42 -14.57 -24.50 3.00
N ARG A 43 -15.79 -24.52 2.44
CA ARG A 43 -16.25 -23.56 1.43
C ARG A 43 -16.36 -22.19 2.08
N PHE A 44 -15.37 -21.32 1.88
CA PHE A 44 -15.52 -19.89 2.14
C PHE A 44 -16.38 -19.28 1.03
N ALA A 45 -17.65 -19.09 1.36
CA ALA A 45 -18.58 -18.32 0.54
C ALA A 45 -18.18 -16.85 0.57
N ASN A 46 -18.03 -16.25 -0.61
CA ASN A 46 -18.03 -14.81 -0.82
C ASN A 46 -19.34 -14.23 -0.26
N GLN A 47 -19.27 -13.54 0.88
CA GLN A 47 -20.29 -12.57 1.28
C GLN A 47 -19.72 -11.17 1.11
N THR A 48 -19.98 -10.61 -0.07
CA THR A 48 -19.96 -9.17 -0.31
C THR A 48 -21.40 -8.69 -0.13
N GLU A 49 -21.83 -8.50 1.12
CA GLU A 49 -23.12 -7.90 1.43
C GLU A 49 -22.88 -6.50 1.98
N ALA A 50 -23.08 -5.51 1.12
CA ALA A 50 -23.03 -4.10 1.45
C ALA A 50 -24.25 -3.76 2.33
N GLN A 51 -24.08 -3.80 3.65
CA GLN A 51 -25.06 -3.26 4.59
C GLN A 51 -24.85 -1.74 4.74
N SER A 52 -25.76 -0.99 4.14
CA SER A 52 -25.95 0.45 4.35
C SER A 52 -26.49 0.71 5.75
N VAL A 53 -25.68 1.31 6.63
CA VAL A 53 -26.12 1.80 7.95
C VAL A 53 -26.65 3.24 7.81
N PRO A 54 -27.84 3.58 8.34
CA PRO A 54 -28.35 4.93 8.35
C PRO A 54 -27.58 5.84 9.32
N SER A 55 -27.24 7.02 8.82
CA SER A 55 -26.53 8.10 9.54
C SER A 55 -27.44 8.73 10.62
N PRO A 56 -27.02 8.80 11.90
CA PRO A 56 -27.78 9.49 12.93
C PRO A 56 -27.63 11.02 12.85
N ALA A 57 -28.75 11.71 13.05
CA ALA A 57 -28.92 13.16 12.96
C ALA A 57 -28.04 13.94 13.96
N ALA A 58 -27.42 15.00 13.46
CA ALA A 58 -26.61 15.95 14.23
C ALA A 58 -27.48 16.83 15.15
N PRO A 59 -27.08 17.08 16.41
CA PRO A 59 -27.72 18.10 17.24
C PRO A 59 -27.21 19.52 16.93
N ALA A 60 -28.10 20.46 17.22
CA ALA A 60 -28.07 21.86 16.83
C ALA A 60 -26.88 22.67 17.36
N ALA A 61 -26.51 23.67 16.54
CA ALA A 61 -25.47 24.65 16.79
C ALA A 61 -25.86 25.65 17.89
N THR A 62 -24.90 25.97 18.76
CA THR A 62 -24.94 27.12 19.66
C THR A 62 -23.87 28.13 19.23
N THR A 63 -24.31 29.34 18.94
CA THR A 63 -23.55 30.54 18.58
C THR A 63 -22.79 31.15 19.78
N ALA A 64 -21.51 31.55 19.59
CA ALA A 64 -20.99 32.92 19.79
C ALA A 64 -19.42 33.02 19.92
N SER A 65 -18.79 33.66 18.91
CA SER A 65 -17.75 34.75 18.86
C SER A 65 -16.73 35.04 20.00
N PRO A 66 -15.66 35.87 19.78
CA PRO A 66 -14.75 36.06 18.62
C PRO A 66 -13.25 36.36 18.98
N LYS A 67 -12.41 36.55 17.93
CA LYS A 67 -11.09 37.24 17.81
C LYS A 67 -9.79 36.46 18.05
N SER A 68 -9.00 36.33 16.97
CA SER A 68 -7.60 36.77 16.96
C SER A 68 -7.18 37.17 15.53
N PRO A 69 -6.45 38.29 15.32
CA PRO A 69 -5.93 38.67 14.01
C PRO A 69 -4.65 37.87 13.73
N TYR A 70 -4.69 37.01 12.73
CA TYR A 70 -3.50 36.29 12.25
C TYR A 70 -2.57 37.25 11.52
N ASP A 71 -1.38 37.40 12.09
CA ASP A 71 -0.19 37.99 11.47
C ASP A 71 0.38 36.95 10.48
N ILE A 72 0.12 37.12 9.19
CA ILE A 72 0.64 36.26 8.11
C ILE A 72 1.95 36.89 7.64
N SER A 73 2.99 36.79 8.47
CA SER A 73 4.36 37.06 8.07
C SER A 73 5.02 35.74 7.69
N GLY A 74 5.13 35.53 6.38
CA GLY A 74 5.45 34.26 5.74
C GLY A 74 6.87 33.79 6.00
N ALA A 75 7.01 32.77 6.86
CA ALA A 75 8.08 31.80 6.75
C ALA A 75 7.46 30.56 6.09
N ILE A 76 7.75 30.34 4.80
CA ILE A 76 7.51 29.04 4.16
C ILE A 76 8.52 28.07 4.79
N VAL A 77 8.21 27.61 5.99
CA VAL A 77 8.96 26.54 6.66
C VAL A 77 8.72 25.32 5.79
N SER A 78 9.73 24.95 5.01
CA SER A 78 9.79 23.66 4.32
C SER A 78 9.62 22.57 5.40
N SER A 79 8.39 22.10 5.58
CA SER A 79 8.03 21.19 6.64
C SER A 79 8.44 19.78 6.20
N ARG A 80 9.75 19.53 6.22
CA ARG A 80 10.28 18.19 6.10
C ARG A 80 9.61 17.34 7.19
N PRO A 81 9.09 16.15 6.87
CA PRO A 81 8.46 15.29 7.87
C PRO A 81 9.47 15.01 8.99
N GLN A 82 9.12 15.39 10.21
CA GLN A 82 9.93 15.06 11.38
C GLN A 82 9.77 13.56 11.69
N PRO A 83 10.86 12.87 12.05
CA PRO A 83 10.77 11.49 12.51
C PRO A 83 9.70 11.35 13.59
N PHE A 84 8.90 10.29 13.52
CA PHE A 84 7.89 9.99 14.52
C PHE A 84 8.46 10.05 15.94
N ASP A 85 7.90 10.93 16.77
CA ASP A 85 8.26 11.03 18.18
C ASP A 85 7.33 10.13 19.01
N PRO A 86 7.83 9.02 19.57
CA PRO A 86 7.02 8.12 20.40
C PRO A 86 6.48 8.80 21.67
N ALA A 87 7.06 9.92 22.11
CA ALA A 87 6.55 10.68 23.26
C ALA A 87 5.17 11.31 23.03
N THR A 88 4.74 11.45 21.77
CA THR A 88 3.41 11.99 21.43
C THR A 88 2.29 10.96 21.56
N LEU A 89 2.61 9.70 21.84
CA LEU A 89 1.64 8.62 21.92
C LEU A 89 1.06 8.52 23.34
N HIS A 90 -0.25 8.65 23.47
CA HIS A 90 -0.95 8.45 24.73
C HIS A 90 -1.06 6.95 25.04
N LEU A 91 -0.05 6.44 25.74
CA LEU A 91 -0.02 5.08 26.28
C LEU A 91 -0.94 4.95 27.48
N ALA A 92 -1.57 3.78 27.64
CA ALA A 92 -2.31 3.43 28.84
C ALA A 92 -1.36 3.31 30.05
N HIS A 93 -1.90 3.36 31.27
CA HIS A 93 -1.09 3.33 32.49
C HIS A 93 -0.25 2.04 32.56
N GLY A 94 1.07 2.19 32.44
CA GLY A 94 2.03 1.08 32.49
C GLY A 94 2.26 0.36 31.16
N GLU A 95 1.63 0.79 30.06
CA GLU A 95 1.85 0.25 28.73
C GLU A 95 3.26 0.63 28.24
N VAL A 96 4.04 -0.37 27.80
CA VAL A 96 5.42 -0.17 27.34
C VAL A 96 5.51 -0.41 25.84
N ILE A 97 6.03 0.57 25.10
CA ILE A 97 6.36 0.42 23.68
C ILE A 97 7.47 -0.62 23.55
N LYS A 98 7.20 -1.69 22.81
CA LYS A 98 8.17 -2.76 22.51
C LYS A 98 8.95 -2.43 21.24
N ARG A 99 8.24 -2.03 20.19
CA ARG A 99 8.81 -1.75 18.86
C ARG A 99 8.03 -0.65 18.15
N VAL A 100 8.74 0.06 17.28
CA VAL A 100 8.19 1.05 16.36
C VAL A 100 8.70 0.70 14.97
N HIS A 101 7.79 0.54 14.02
CA HIS A 101 8.12 0.27 12.62
C HIS A 101 7.54 1.35 11.72
N GLU A 102 8.37 1.86 10.82
CA GLU A 102 7.91 2.67 9.70
C GLU A 102 7.33 1.72 8.64
N VAL A 103 6.02 1.82 8.40
CA VAL A 103 5.31 0.97 7.43
C VAL A 103 5.60 1.46 6.02
N GLY A 104 5.55 2.77 5.82
CA GLY A 104 5.79 3.39 4.53
C GLY A 104 5.82 4.90 4.64
N ARG A 105 6.61 5.53 3.76
CA ARG A 105 6.71 6.98 3.65
C ARG A 105 6.79 7.36 2.19
N LEU A 106 5.94 8.30 1.80
CA LEU A 106 5.92 8.85 0.46
C LEU A 106 5.92 10.37 0.54
N GLU A 107 6.87 10.99 -0.16
CA GLU A 107 7.01 12.44 -0.26
C GLU A 107 6.93 12.81 -1.75
N ARG A 108 5.94 13.63 -2.13
CA ARG A 108 5.84 14.15 -3.50
C ARG A 108 5.33 15.59 -3.51
N GLY A 109 6.06 16.45 -4.21
CA GLY A 109 5.70 17.85 -4.35
C GLY A 109 5.65 18.54 -2.99
N SER A 110 4.49 19.12 -2.65
CA SER A 110 4.24 19.80 -1.38
C SER A 110 3.61 18.91 -0.31
N GLY A 111 3.32 17.65 -0.63
CA GLY A 111 2.66 16.72 0.27
C GLY A 111 3.51 15.53 0.67
N TRP A 112 3.21 14.98 1.84
CA TRP A 112 3.83 13.77 2.34
C TRP A 112 2.81 12.92 3.08
N VAL A 113 3.05 11.61 3.08
CA VAL A 113 2.31 10.63 3.84
C VAL A 113 3.28 9.68 4.53
N GLU A 114 3.01 9.39 5.80
CA GLU A 114 3.81 8.51 6.65
C GLU A 114 2.87 7.57 7.41
N GLY A 115 3.22 6.29 7.44
CA GLY A 115 2.56 5.28 8.24
C GLY A 115 3.53 4.70 9.26
N THR A 116 3.16 4.72 10.53
CA THR A 116 3.92 4.14 11.63
C THR A 116 3.09 3.08 12.34
N LEU A 117 3.69 1.92 12.59
CA LEU A 117 3.12 0.86 13.41
C LEU A 117 3.87 0.81 14.74
N VAL A 118 3.16 1.04 15.84
CA VAL A 118 3.70 0.97 17.19
C VAL A 118 3.15 -0.27 17.88
N LEU A 119 4.04 -1.13 18.35
CA LEU A 119 3.70 -2.36 19.05
C LEU A 119 3.98 -2.12 20.53
N THR A 120 2.97 -2.33 21.35
CA THR A 120 3.09 -2.28 22.80
C THR A 120 2.95 -3.68 23.38
N ASP A 121 2.99 -3.79 24.71
CA ASP A 121 2.69 -5.03 25.41
C ASP A 121 1.21 -5.44 25.36
N SER A 122 0.31 -4.49 25.13
CA SER A 122 -1.15 -4.71 25.22
C SER A 122 -1.90 -4.53 23.91
N ARG A 123 -1.37 -3.76 22.95
CA ARG A 123 -2.07 -3.43 21.69
C ARG A 123 -1.11 -3.10 20.55
N ILE A 124 -1.68 -3.07 19.35
CA ILE A 124 -1.02 -2.63 18.13
C ILE A 124 -1.70 -1.32 17.71
N LEU A 125 -0.89 -0.28 17.58
CA LEU A 125 -1.33 1.06 17.20
C LEU A 125 -0.79 1.36 15.79
N TYR A 126 -1.69 1.56 14.85
CA TYR A 126 -1.33 2.07 13.53
C TYR A 126 -1.69 3.54 13.42
N ARG A 127 -0.70 4.38 13.10
CA ARG A 127 -0.87 5.81 12.88
C ARG A 127 -0.45 6.14 11.46
N ALA A 128 -1.38 6.63 10.67
CA ALA A 128 -1.08 7.22 9.38
C ALA A 128 -1.31 8.73 9.45
N ARG A 129 -0.38 9.49 8.89
CA ARG A 129 -0.46 10.94 8.78
C ARG A 129 -0.16 11.33 7.34
N ALA A 130 -1.08 12.08 6.74
CA ALA A 130 -0.87 12.72 5.45
C ALA A 130 -0.99 14.22 5.64
N LYS A 131 -0.05 14.97 5.07
CA LYS A 131 -0.10 16.42 5.02
C LYS A 131 0.01 16.86 3.57
N ASN A 132 -0.96 17.64 3.13
CA ASN A 132 -0.98 18.26 1.82
C ASN A 132 -0.96 19.79 1.98
N PHE A 133 -0.90 20.51 0.86
CA PHE A 133 -1.00 21.97 0.87
C PHE A 133 -2.31 22.48 1.49
N LEU A 134 -3.40 21.74 1.33
CA LEU A 134 -4.74 22.20 1.74
C LEU A 134 -5.16 21.71 3.12
N ASN A 135 -4.77 20.49 3.51
CA ASN A 135 -5.29 19.81 4.69
C ASN A 135 -4.25 18.84 5.26
N GLU A 136 -4.44 18.53 6.55
CA GLU A 136 -3.75 17.45 7.24
C GLU A 136 -4.78 16.38 7.63
N SER A 137 -4.51 15.12 7.27
CA SER A 137 -5.35 13.96 7.58
C SER A 137 -4.57 13.03 8.50
N THR A 138 -5.24 12.51 9.53
CA THR A 138 -4.66 11.50 10.42
C THR A 138 -5.65 10.35 10.60
N ILE A 139 -5.13 9.13 10.55
CA ILE A 139 -5.90 7.91 10.83
C ILE A 139 -5.14 7.18 11.93
N ASN A 140 -5.80 7.00 13.06
CA ASN A 140 -5.32 6.17 14.15
C ASN A 140 -6.21 4.93 14.23
N ARG A 141 -5.60 3.75 14.18
CA ARG A 141 -6.27 2.48 14.42
C ARG A 141 -5.60 1.75 15.56
N GLU A 142 -6.40 1.11 16.37
CA GLU A 142 -5.96 0.39 17.54
C GLU A 142 -6.57 -1.01 17.51
N ILE A 143 -5.75 -2.03 17.75
CA ILE A 143 -6.20 -3.40 17.93
C ILE A 143 -5.57 -3.93 19.21
N GLN A 144 -6.38 -4.42 20.15
CA GLN A 144 -5.82 -5.07 21.34
C GLN A 144 -5.14 -6.37 20.95
N LEU A 145 -4.00 -6.65 21.57
CA LEU A 145 -3.20 -7.82 21.24
C LEU A 145 -3.93 -9.13 21.62
N ALA A 146 -4.79 -9.07 22.65
CA ALA A 146 -5.67 -10.16 23.04
C ALA A 146 -6.71 -10.51 21.96
N ASP A 147 -7.09 -9.52 21.14
CA ASP A 147 -8.06 -9.71 20.06
C ASP A 147 -7.42 -10.16 18.76
N VAL A 148 -6.09 -10.14 18.64
CA VAL A 148 -5.39 -10.57 17.43
C VAL A 148 -5.50 -12.09 17.28
N ASN A 149 -6.33 -12.52 16.33
CA ASN A 149 -6.58 -13.92 16.04
C ASN A 149 -5.55 -14.49 15.06
N GLY A 150 -4.95 -13.64 14.23
CA GLY A 150 -3.90 -14.05 13.30
C GLY A 150 -3.41 -12.94 12.39
N LEU A 151 -2.35 -13.27 11.66
CA LEU A 151 -1.72 -12.42 10.66
C LEU A 151 -1.72 -13.15 9.32
N ALA A 152 -2.14 -12.48 8.25
CA ALA A 152 -1.97 -13.00 6.89
C ALA A 152 -1.09 -12.08 6.07
N LEU A 153 -0.07 -12.66 5.46
CA LEU A 153 0.74 -12.03 4.43
C LEU A 153 0.30 -12.56 3.06
N SER A 154 -0.19 -11.69 2.21
CA SER A 154 -0.53 -11.99 0.83
C SER A 154 0.53 -11.37 -0.08
N ILE A 155 1.25 -12.19 -0.83
CA ILE A 155 2.22 -11.73 -1.83
C ILE A 155 1.62 -12.04 -3.19
N ARG A 156 1.23 -11.01 -3.94
CA ARG A 156 0.76 -11.13 -5.32
C ARG A 156 1.84 -10.63 -6.26
N ARG A 157 2.38 -11.54 -7.08
CA ARG A 157 3.29 -11.18 -8.17
C ARG A 157 2.50 -11.06 -9.46
N GLY A 158 2.71 -9.97 -10.19
CA GLY A 158 2.12 -9.76 -11.50
C GLY A 158 0.84 -8.93 -11.49
N MET A 159 0.19 -8.88 -12.65
CA MET A 159 -0.95 -7.99 -12.90
C MET A 159 -2.25 -8.60 -12.38
N SER A 160 -3.03 -7.82 -11.63
CA SER A 160 -4.38 -8.23 -11.27
C SER A 160 -5.25 -8.39 -12.53
N PRO A 161 -6.23 -9.33 -12.55
CA PRO A 161 -7.14 -9.48 -13.69
C PRO A 161 -7.86 -8.16 -14.03
N ALA A 162 -8.26 -7.39 -13.02
CA ALA A 162 -8.83 -6.06 -13.20
C ALA A 162 -7.84 -5.08 -13.84
N GLY A 163 -6.56 -5.14 -13.45
CA GLY A 163 -5.50 -4.36 -14.08
C GLY A 163 -5.35 -4.67 -15.56
N LEU A 164 -5.39 -5.95 -15.94
CA LEU A 164 -5.33 -6.37 -17.34
C LEU A 164 -6.55 -5.89 -18.12
N VAL A 165 -7.75 -6.08 -17.59
CA VAL A 165 -9.00 -5.60 -18.21
C VAL A 165 -8.95 -4.09 -18.40
N SER A 166 -8.51 -3.33 -17.40
CA SER A 166 -8.38 -1.87 -17.49
C SER A 166 -7.37 -1.42 -18.54
N LEU A 167 -6.25 -2.14 -18.69
CA LEU A 167 -5.23 -1.83 -19.69
C LEU A 167 -5.78 -2.08 -21.10
N VAL A 168 -6.43 -3.23 -21.30
CA VAL A 168 -7.05 -3.58 -22.59
C VAL A 168 -8.15 -2.57 -22.94
N LEU A 169 -9.04 -2.28 -22.00
CA LEU A 169 -10.14 -1.33 -22.21
C LEU A 169 -9.63 0.09 -22.47
N GLY A 170 -8.65 0.56 -21.70
CA GLY A 170 -8.02 1.87 -21.90
C GLY A 170 -7.31 1.98 -23.25
N THR A 171 -6.63 0.92 -23.69
CA THR A 171 -6.01 0.88 -25.02
C THR A 171 -7.07 0.91 -26.12
N MET A 172 -8.17 0.18 -25.97
CA MET A 172 -9.28 0.19 -26.94
C MET A 172 -9.95 1.57 -27.02
N ILE A 173 -10.23 2.20 -25.88
CA ILE A 173 -10.80 3.56 -25.84
C ILE A 173 -9.84 4.55 -26.51
N ALA A 174 -8.54 4.49 -26.20
CA ALA A 174 -7.56 5.37 -26.81
C ALA A 174 -7.51 5.21 -28.34
N LEU A 175 -7.57 3.97 -28.84
CA LEU A 175 -7.60 3.69 -30.28
C LEU A 175 -8.87 4.22 -30.97
N VAL A 176 -9.99 4.38 -30.26
CA VAL A 176 -11.22 4.99 -30.80
C VAL A 176 -11.17 6.52 -30.71
N VAL A 177 -10.63 7.07 -29.62
CA VAL A 177 -10.60 8.52 -29.38
C VAL A 177 -9.58 9.23 -30.26
N ILE A 178 -8.41 8.64 -30.51
CA ILE A 178 -7.35 9.22 -31.36
C ILE A 178 -7.85 9.56 -32.77
N PRO A 179 -8.49 8.66 -33.53
CA PRO A 179 -8.98 8.99 -34.87
C PRO A 179 -10.14 9.99 -34.82
N LEU A 180 -10.98 9.99 -33.78
CA LEU A 180 -12.03 10.99 -33.59
C LEU A 180 -11.45 12.40 -33.45
N ILE A 181 -10.45 12.57 -32.59
CA ILE A 181 -9.76 13.84 -32.40
C ILE A 181 -9.02 14.24 -33.67
N GLY A 182 -8.32 13.30 -34.33
CA GLY A 182 -7.64 13.53 -35.60
C GLY A 182 -8.61 13.98 -36.71
N GLY A 183 -9.81 13.39 -36.75
CA GLY A 183 -10.89 13.77 -37.65
C GLY A 183 -11.37 15.19 -37.41
N ILE A 184 -11.66 15.56 -36.16
CA ILE A 184 -12.04 16.93 -35.79
C ILE A 184 -10.95 17.93 -36.19
N PHE A 185 -9.68 17.61 -35.91
CA PHE A 185 -8.56 18.48 -36.25
C PHE A 185 -8.38 18.64 -37.77
N SER A 186 -8.66 17.58 -38.54
CA SER A 186 -8.62 17.63 -40.01
C SER A 186 -9.72 18.50 -40.63
N ILE A 187 -10.90 18.57 -40.01
CA ILE A 187 -11.99 19.47 -40.43
C ILE A 187 -11.57 20.92 -40.20
N PHE A 188 -10.97 21.23 -39.05
CA PHE A 188 -10.47 22.57 -38.74
C PHE A 188 -9.29 23.00 -39.62
N SER A 189 -8.36 22.10 -39.95
CA SER A 189 -7.19 22.44 -40.77
C SER A 189 -7.53 22.63 -42.26
N SER A 190 -8.65 22.07 -42.73
CA SER A 190 -9.11 22.20 -44.12
C SER A 190 -9.54 23.63 -44.50
N PHE A 191 -9.77 24.52 -43.53
CA PHE A 191 -10.10 25.93 -43.78
C PHE A 191 -8.88 26.83 -44.08
N GLY A 192 -7.64 26.33 -43.88
CA GLY A 192 -6.46 27.20 -43.79
C GLY A 192 -5.54 27.31 -45.01
N SER A 193 -5.26 26.24 -45.75
CA SER A 193 -4.38 26.31 -46.94
C SER A 193 -4.32 24.98 -47.70
N GLY A 194 -4.49 25.03 -49.02
CA GLY A 194 -4.61 23.87 -49.92
C GLY A 194 -3.33 23.09 -50.19
N ARG A 195 -2.66 22.54 -49.16
CA ARG A 195 -1.57 21.57 -49.35
C ARG A 195 -1.83 20.26 -48.62
N SER A 196 -1.72 19.18 -49.39
CA SER A 196 -2.41 17.91 -49.23
C SER A 196 -1.62 16.81 -48.49
N SER A 197 -2.39 15.90 -47.88
CA SER A 197 -2.18 14.43 -47.82
C SER A 197 -1.32 13.77 -46.72
N SER A 198 -0.62 14.47 -45.81
CA SER A 198 0.18 13.77 -44.78
C SER A 198 -0.57 13.35 -43.50
N GLY A 199 -1.85 13.72 -43.35
CA GLY A 199 -2.60 13.51 -42.09
C GLY A 199 -2.77 12.05 -41.67
N GLY A 200 -2.83 11.12 -42.63
CA GLY A 200 -3.00 9.68 -42.34
C GLY A 200 -1.80 9.07 -41.60
N GLY A 201 -0.58 9.52 -41.91
CA GLY A 201 0.63 8.99 -41.28
C GLY A 201 0.71 9.31 -39.79
N LEU A 202 0.26 10.50 -39.38
CA LEU A 202 0.30 10.93 -37.99
C LEU A 202 -0.69 10.15 -37.11
N VAL A 203 -1.89 9.84 -37.62
CA VAL A 203 -2.89 9.03 -36.89
C VAL A 203 -2.38 7.60 -36.68
N VAL A 204 -1.81 6.98 -37.72
CA VAL A 204 -1.23 5.63 -37.62
C VAL A 204 -0.03 5.62 -36.65
N PHE A 205 0.83 6.63 -36.72
CA PHE A 205 1.97 6.77 -35.80
C PHE A 205 1.51 6.90 -34.34
N LEU A 206 0.52 7.76 -34.05
CA LEU A 206 -0.03 7.91 -32.70
C LEU A 206 -0.66 6.61 -32.19
N ALA A 207 -1.41 5.89 -33.04
CA ALA A 207 -2.02 4.61 -32.67
C ALA A 207 -0.95 3.56 -32.31
N LEU A 208 0.11 3.43 -33.13
CA LEU A 208 1.24 2.54 -32.86
C LEU A 208 1.98 2.93 -31.57
N LEU A 209 2.18 4.23 -31.35
CA LEU A 209 2.79 4.74 -30.12
C LEU A 209 1.96 4.36 -28.89
N VAL A 210 0.63 4.52 -28.93
CA VAL A 210 -0.23 4.09 -27.82
C VAL A 210 -0.14 2.60 -27.56
N ILE A 211 -0.13 1.76 -28.61
CA ILE A 211 0.04 0.30 -28.46
C ILE A 211 1.40 -0.02 -27.84
N ALA A 212 2.48 0.58 -28.33
CA ALA A 212 3.84 0.35 -27.80
C ALA A 212 3.95 0.74 -26.32
N VAL A 213 3.35 1.86 -25.93
CA VAL A 213 3.35 2.29 -24.53
C VAL A 213 2.45 1.38 -23.68
N ALA A 214 1.30 0.92 -24.19
CA ALA A 214 0.46 -0.05 -23.49
C ALA A 214 1.20 -1.38 -23.24
N ILE A 215 1.94 -1.88 -24.23
CA ILE A 215 2.79 -3.08 -24.09
C ILE A 215 3.88 -2.85 -23.04
N TYR A 216 4.58 -1.71 -23.11
CA TYR A 216 5.61 -1.36 -22.14
C TYR A 216 5.06 -1.32 -20.71
N ILE A 217 3.88 -0.74 -20.50
CA ILE A 217 3.20 -0.73 -19.20
C ILE A 217 2.79 -2.13 -18.79
N GLY A 218 2.29 -2.93 -19.71
CA GLY A 218 1.99 -4.34 -19.47
C GLY A 218 3.21 -5.07 -18.89
N PHE A 219 4.38 -4.83 -19.47
CA PHE A 219 5.64 -5.41 -19.04
C PHE A 219 6.11 -4.88 -17.68
N GLN A 220 6.02 -3.57 -17.45
CA GLN A 220 6.42 -2.99 -16.16
C GLN A 220 5.48 -3.44 -15.03
N ARG A 221 4.17 -3.50 -15.27
CA ARG A 221 3.20 -4.00 -14.29
C ARG A 221 3.30 -5.51 -14.07
N ALA A 222 3.73 -6.29 -15.07
CA ALA A 222 4.00 -7.71 -14.88
C ALA A 222 5.15 -7.96 -13.89
N LYS A 223 6.06 -6.99 -13.72
CA LYS A 223 7.13 -7.02 -12.72
C LYS A 223 6.71 -6.47 -11.35
N ALA A 224 5.55 -5.82 -11.25
CA ALA A 224 5.09 -5.28 -9.98
C ALA A 224 4.79 -6.41 -9.00
N VAL A 225 5.27 -6.25 -7.76
CA VAL A 225 4.98 -7.13 -6.64
C VAL A 225 4.15 -6.36 -5.65
N GLN A 226 2.96 -6.88 -5.36
CA GLN A 226 2.09 -6.36 -4.31
C GLN A 226 2.23 -7.24 -3.08
N VAL A 227 2.46 -6.63 -1.92
CA VAL A 227 2.46 -7.32 -0.64
C VAL A 227 1.41 -6.68 0.25
N GLY A 228 0.42 -7.49 0.63
CA GLY A 228 -0.63 -7.11 1.56
C GLY A 228 -0.46 -7.82 2.89
N LEU A 229 -0.35 -7.08 3.99
CA LEU A 229 -0.39 -7.62 5.35
C LEU A 229 -1.74 -7.29 5.98
N VAL A 230 -2.46 -8.31 6.45
CA VAL A 230 -3.75 -8.14 7.12
C VAL A 230 -3.65 -8.69 8.54
N ILE A 231 -3.99 -7.87 9.52
CA ILE A 231 -4.11 -8.25 10.93
C ILE A 231 -5.59 -8.53 11.22
N PHE A 232 -5.92 -9.77 11.57
CA PHE A 232 -7.28 -10.17 11.90
C PHE A 232 -7.52 -10.02 13.40
N ALA A 233 -8.54 -9.24 13.75
CA ALA A 233 -9.06 -9.13 15.10
C ALA A 233 -10.31 -10.01 15.26
N LYS A 234 -10.57 -10.47 16.50
CA LYS A 234 -11.69 -11.35 16.85
C LYS A 234 -13.04 -10.64 16.72
N ASP A 235 -13.09 -9.34 17.00
CA ASP A 235 -14.33 -8.57 16.93
C ASP A 235 -14.61 -8.06 15.51
N VAL A 236 -15.72 -8.55 14.94
CA VAL A 236 -16.19 -8.28 13.57
C VAL A 236 -16.48 -6.79 13.31
N GLY A 237 -16.60 -5.98 14.37
CA GLY A 237 -16.75 -4.53 14.29
C GLY A 237 -15.42 -3.76 14.17
N SER A 238 -14.29 -4.39 14.49
CA SER A 238 -12.98 -3.78 14.31
C SER A 238 -12.54 -4.02 12.85
N SER A 239 -12.53 -2.94 12.06
CA SER A 239 -12.11 -3.02 10.66
C SER A 239 -10.66 -3.51 10.60
N PRO A 240 -10.37 -4.60 9.85
CA PRO A 240 -9.03 -5.18 9.83
C PRO A 240 -8.03 -4.11 9.39
N ILE A 241 -6.88 -4.10 10.05
CA ILE A 241 -5.76 -3.28 9.60
C ILE A 241 -5.11 -4.03 8.44
N SER A 242 -5.31 -3.53 7.22
CA SER A 242 -4.67 -4.03 6.02
C SER A 242 -3.67 -3.02 5.49
N PHE A 243 -2.43 -3.44 5.35
CA PHE A 243 -1.39 -2.73 4.61
C PHE A 243 -1.27 -3.36 3.24
N SER A 244 -1.03 -2.58 2.19
CA SER A 244 -0.84 -3.10 0.84
C SER A 244 0.22 -2.33 0.07
N GLY A 245 1.49 -2.66 0.27
CA GLY A 245 2.57 -2.10 -0.54
C GLY A 245 2.52 -2.60 -1.99
N SER A 246 2.76 -1.72 -2.96
CA SER A 246 3.11 -2.14 -4.32
C SER A 246 4.52 -1.67 -4.66
N VAL A 247 5.45 -2.62 -4.83
CA VAL A 247 6.79 -2.35 -5.33
C VAL A 247 6.83 -2.58 -6.82
N GLY A 248 7.02 -1.47 -7.52
CA GLY A 248 7.14 -1.37 -8.95
C GLY A 248 7.40 0.09 -9.23
N ASP A 249 8.65 0.40 -9.56
CA ASP A 249 9.13 1.73 -9.87
C ASP A 249 8.43 2.24 -11.14
N ALA A 250 7.17 2.65 -11.00
CA ALA A 250 6.45 3.41 -12.01
C ALA A 250 6.94 4.86 -11.95
N GLY A 251 8.26 5.05 -11.96
CA GLY A 251 8.89 6.36 -12.07
C GLY A 251 8.38 7.06 -13.32
N GLY A 252 7.70 8.20 -13.12
CA GLY A 252 7.29 9.21 -14.12
C GLY A 252 6.41 8.78 -15.30
N ILE A 253 6.66 7.62 -15.91
CA ILE A 253 6.14 7.21 -17.21
C ILE A 253 4.86 6.38 -17.06
N GLY A 254 4.69 5.63 -15.96
CA GLY A 254 3.39 5.04 -15.59
C GLY A 254 2.33 6.09 -15.27
N MET A 255 2.75 7.34 -15.02
CA MET A 255 1.91 8.50 -14.70
C MET A 255 1.17 9.04 -15.93
N ILE A 256 1.82 9.01 -17.11
CA ILE A 256 1.28 9.56 -18.36
C ILE A 256 0.11 8.72 -18.90
N LEU A 257 0.03 7.43 -18.57
CA LEU A 257 -1.03 6.53 -19.06
C LEU A 257 -2.16 6.24 -18.09
N ALA A 258 -2.03 6.56 -16.80
CA ALA A 258 -3.16 6.56 -15.87
C ALA A 258 -4.16 7.71 -16.15
N LEU A 259 -3.79 8.62 -17.05
CA LEU A 259 -4.50 9.85 -17.43
C LEU A 259 -5.85 9.60 -18.12
N LEU A 260 -6.08 8.39 -18.65
CA LEU A 260 -7.33 8.01 -19.35
C LEU A 260 -8.42 7.43 -18.43
N GLY A 261 -8.09 6.95 -17.23
CA GLY A 261 -9.03 6.24 -16.36
C GLY A 261 -9.67 7.09 -15.26
N MET A 262 -8.91 8.00 -14.64
CA MET A 262 -9.37 8.96 -13.63
C MET A 262 -8.42 10.17 -13.58
N PRO A 263 -8.54 11.13 -14.52
CA PRO A 263 -7.58 12.24 -14.65
C PRO A 263 -7.49 13.10 -13.38
N LEU A 264 -8.61 13.31 -12.68
CA LEU A 264 -8.66 14.23 -11.53
C LEU A 264 -7.93 13.68 -10.30
N ALA A 265 -8.21 12.45 -9.88
CA ALA A 265 -7.57 11.84 -8.70
C ALA A 265 -6.04 11.73 -8.88
N MET A 266 -5.60 11.48 -10.12
CA MET A 266 -4.20 11.39 -10.48
C MET A 266 -3.51 12.76 -10.48
N LEU A 267 -4.14 13.77 -11.09
CA LEU A 267 -3.68 15.15 -11.08
C LEU A 267 -3.52 15.64 -9.64
N LEU A 268 -4.48 15.33 -8.77
CA LEU A 268 -4.40 15.62 -7.34
C LEU A 268 -3.18 14.93 -6.69
N ARG A 269 -2.90 13.65 -6.99
CA ARG A 269 -1.68 12.96 -6.51
C ARG A 269 -0.38 13.57 -7.06
N VAL A 270 -0.35 14.06 -8.30
CA VAL A 270 0.82 14.79 -8.86
C VAL A 270 1.08 16.05 -8.04
N PHE A 271 0.01 16.75 -7.66
CA PHE A 271 0.08 17.93 -6.80
C PHE A 271 0.31 17.61 -5.31
N GLY A 272 0.58 16.34 -4.98
CA GLY A 272 0.86 15.92 -3.60
C GLY A 272 -0.38 15.92 -2.72
N VAL A 273 -1.56 15.69 -3.28
CA VAL A 273 -2.78 15.45 -2.49
C VAL A 273 -2.85 13.96 -2.15
N PHE A 274 -2.43 13.63 -0.94
CA PHE A 274 -2.48 12.29 -0.36
C PHE A 274 -3.53 12.20 0.75
N ASP A 275 -4.20 11.06 0.86
CA ASP A 275 -4.97 10.75 2.05
C ASP A 275 -4.15 9.85 2.98
N ALA A 276 -4.42 9.91 4.29
CA ALA A 276 -3.75 9.07 5.28
C ALA A 276 -3.99 7.58 5.01
N SER A 277 -5.09 7.22 4.36
CA SER A 277 -5.37 5.85 3.91
C SER A 277 -4.33 5.32 2.92
N GLU A 278 -3.65 6.20 2.16
CA GLU A 278 -2.62 5.83 1.19
C GLU A 278 -1.26 5.51 1.84
N ALA A 279 -1.08 5.79 3.12
CA ALA A 279 0.14 5.41 3.86
C ALA A 279 0.35 3.89 3.84
N ALA A 280 -0.74 3.13 3.92
CA ALA A 280 -0.76 1.68 3.82
C ALA A 280 -0.33 1.18 2.42
N ASP A 281 -0.58 1.97 1.38
CA ASP A 281 -0.24 1.64 -0.01
C ASP A 281 1.22 1.95 -0.37
N ALA A 282 1.82 2.89 0.38
CA ALA A 282 3.22 3.27 0.25
C ALA A 282 4.19 2.33 1.00
N ALA A 283 3.69 1.21 1.51
CA ALA A 283 4.51 0.27 2.28
C ALA A 283 5.58 -0.38 1.41
N ASP A 284 6.82 -0.42 1.91
CA ASP A 284 7.91 -1.12 1.23
C ASP A 284 7.74 -2.63 1.36
N VAL A 285 8.02 -3.38 0.30
CA VAL A 285 7.75 -4.83 0.25
C VAL A 285 8.67 -5.59 1.19
N GLU A 286 9.96 -5.24 1.19
CA GLU A 286 10.96 -5.82 2.08
C GLU A 286 10.66 -5.47 3.53
N ALA A 287 10.33 -4.21 3.83
CA ALA A 287 9.92 -3.76 5.16
C ALA A 287 8.65 -4.49 5.64
N THR A 288 7.64 -4.64 4.79
CA THR A 288 6.38 -5.33 5.15
C THR A 288 6.62 -6.81 5.46
N ARG A 289 7.55 -7.46 4.75
CA ARG A 289 7.93 -8.84 5.01
C ARG A 289 8.67 -8.98 6.34
N ALA A 290 9.65 -8.13 6.60
CA ALA A 290 10.38 -8.11 7.86
C ALA A 290 9.43 -7.85 9.03
N LEU A 291 8.49 -6.91 8.84
CA LEU A 291 7.45 -6.57 9.81
C LEU A 291 6.51 -7.76 10.08
N TYR A 292 6.14 -8.55 9.06
CA TYR A 292 5.35 -9.78 9.27
C TYR A 292 6.11 -10.82 10.11
N GLU A 293 7.38 -11.07 9.79
CA GLU A 293 8.21 -12.04 10.52
C GLU A 293 8.41 -11.62 11.98
N GLU A 294 8.68 -10.33 12.21
CA GLU A 294 8.85 -9.77 13.56
C GLU A 294 7.55 -9.74 14.36
N LEU A 295 6.44 -9.29 13.76
CA LEU A 295 5.12 -9.32 14.40
C LEU A 295 4.70 -10.74 14.77
N GLY A 296 4.91 -11.70 13.87
CA GLY A 296 4.60 -13.10 14.12
C GLY A 296 5.37 -13.65 15.32
N ALA A 297 6.68 -13.38 15.37
CA ALA A 297 7.53 -13.80 16.49
C ALA A 297 7.11 -13.12 17.81
N LEU A 298 6.82 -11.82 17.78
CA LEU A 298 6.46 -11.04 18.96
C LEU A 298 5.10 -11.44 19.52
N ILE A 299 4.08 -11.64 18.67
CA ILE A 299 2.76 -12.10 19.10
C ILE A 299 2.86 -13.50 19.72
N LEU A 300 3.62 -14.41 19.12
CA LEU A 300 3.85 -15.76 19.68
C LEU A 300 4.57 -15.71 21.03
N ASP A 301 5.59 -14.85 21.18
CA ASP A 301 6.28 -14.65 22.46
C ASP A 301 5.32 -14.12 23.54
N LEU A 302 4.53 -13.09 23.22
CA LEU A 302 3.57 -12.50 24.17
C LEU A 302 2.43 -13.47 24.55
N GLN A 303 1.94 -14.27 23.60
CA GLN A 303 0.98 -15.35 23.87
C GLN A 303 1.58 -16.44 24.77
N SER A 304 2.84 -16.85 24.50
CA SER A 304 3.52 -17.89 25.28
C SER A 304 3.78 -17.50 26.74
N ARG A 305 3.97 -16.21 27.01
CA ARG A 305 4.22 -15.68 28.37
C ARG A 305 2.95 -15.56 29.22
N GLY A 306 1.77 -15.90 28.69
CA GLY A 306 0.51 -15.82 29.42
C GLY A 306 0.08 -14.41 29.80
N VAL A 307 0.73 -13.37 29.25
CA VAL A 307 0.43 -11.96 29.54
C VAL A 307 -0.98 -11.59 29.06
N LEU A 308 -1.53 -12.34 28.10
CA LEU A 308 -2.91 -12.16 27.59
C LEU A 308 -3.98 -12.91 28.41
N GLY A 309 -3.60 -13.63 29.47
CA GLY A 309 -4.51 -14.45 30.28
C GLY A 309 -4.91 -13.84 31.63
N ALA A 310 -4.42 -12.65 31.97
CA ALA A 310 -4.68 -12.00 33.25
C ALA A 310 -5.51 -10.72 33.06
N SER A 311 -6.76 -10.88 32.62
CA SER A 311 -7.79 -9.85 32.63
C SER A 311 -9.12 -10.46 33.07
#